data_AF-A0A072TTI9-F1
#
_entry.id   AF-A0A072TTI9-F1
#
_cell.length_a   1.000
_cell.length_b   1.000
_cell.length_c   1.000
_cell.angle_alpha   90.00
_cell.angle_beta   90.00
_cell.angle_gamma   90.00
#
_symmetry.space_group_name_H-M   'P 1'
#
loop_
_entity.id
_entity.type
_entity.pdbx_description
1 polymer ?
#
loop_
_entity_poly.entity_id
_entity_poly.type
_entity_poly.pdbx_seq_one_letter_code
_entity_poly.pdbx_strand_id
1 'polypeptide(L)'
;MIPCDDFQGNSWAEFIHLLCCSLETAFTRMLSCSFENNNLDSRDVDFMLQHELRNCDWSTVAGIVKALRVICKHLKEDYDGLVKVYYDSVNSCLLKIPWNLLDECWSCDNGSRKKSLSVNELHLNNLGDTDPGIRFLGTFLQLLCTLVDRNNFEETDCDSASKHPLFVTVVNFIPRLVKWCLPRKEDNAETCIIHYMKHKLLILMIRLSSLLCLDCSDYFSWLEILHNHFQELLLQPLTQFMSDQGDCLEGSPFLSSLSDGEAYGVPSSHLQRQAIFLLLDCSVNLINQRGSMKNQSDCSTLSSLFTNNPDTELDHLHRKKGLLELYKWIQNHLPNEVSINYEMHPEICINFMSSFLQLYIREDDLLFEVLLQLLSISSCLQQLSGRKDAAYQDVKRDFPFDLSDIFNPVYLFHLFLSEIHYDHQVLLDYLISKDTGISCAKYLLRCMHLICNSWKLFVEFPLSGEFLNQSSCKRRKLLGDGIQFVADRTFSSVDKNGSILLHIKNFKEDSEYDLKHRNIEQFKKAAECLLSLNNSIGNLHQKSLFPYNPEVLLRRLRRFQELCCQEKGFEGQKVE
;
A
#
# COMPACT_ATOMS: atom_id res chain seq x y z
N MET A 1 -0.78 38.43 -10.85
CA MET A 1 0.29 37.98 -11.76
C MET A 1 1.39 39.03 -11.70
N ILE A 2 2.48 38.73 -11.01
CA ILE A 2 3.72 39.52 -11.02
C ILE A 2 4.72 38.69 -11.85
N PRO A 3 5.50 39.28 -12.78
CA PRO A 3 6.31 38.53 -13.72
C PRO A 3 7.47 37.86 -12.99
N CYS A 4 7.76 36.61 -13.35
CA CYS A 4 8.58 35.68 -12.58
C CYS A 4 10.01 35.55 -13.14
N ASP A 5 10.57 36.60 -13.75
CA ASP A 5 11.77 36.46 -14.59
C ASP A 5 13.08 37.03 -14.01
N ASP A 6 13.13 37.54 -12.77
CA ASP A 6 14.38 38.09 -12.20
C ASP A 6 14.56 37.85 -10.68
N PHE A 7 14.25 36.66 -10.17
CA PHE A 7 14.66 36.26 -8.81
C PHE A 7 15.74 35.16 -8.87
N GLN A 8 17.01 35.57 -8.74
CA GLN A 8 18.17 34.69 -8.61
C GLN A 8 17.97 33.64 -7.50
N GLY A 9 18.41 32.39 -7.73
CA GLY A 9 18.17 31.24 -6.84
C GLY A 9 18.52 31.43 -5.35
N ASN A 10 19.36 32.41 -5.00
CA ASN A 10 19.66 32.78 -3.61
C ASN A 10 18.45 33.36 -2.85
N SER A 11 17.57 34.11 -3.51
CA SER A 11 16.39 34.70 -2.83
C SER A 11 15.36 33.65 -2.41
N TRP A 12 15.25 32.57 -3.19
CA TRP A 12 14.36 31.45 -2.86
C TRP A 12 14.91 30.62 -1.72
N ALA A 13 16.23 30.38 -1.68
CA ALA A 13 16.89 29.74 -0.54
C ALA A 13 16.65 30.53 0.76
N GLU A 14 16.88 31.84 0.75
CA GLU A 14 16.63 32.72 1.90
C GLU A 14 15.16 32.72 2.32
N PHE A 15 14.22 32.72 1.37
CA PHE A 15 12.79 32.64 1.67
C PHE A 15 12.39 31.31 2.31
N ILE A 16 12.92 30.18 1.82
CA ILE A 16 12.68 28.86 2.41
C ILE A 16 13.24 28.81 3.84
N HIS A 17 14.47 29.29 4.06
CA HIS A 17 15.06 29.39 5.38
C HIS A 17 14.20 30.26 6.33
N LEU A 18 13.71 31.41 5.85
CA LEU A 18 12.82 32.30 6.60
C LEU A 18 11.51 31.60 7.00
N LEU A 19 10.88 30.84 6.09
CA LEU A 19 9.69 30.05 6.41
C LEU A 19 9.98 28.98 7.46
N CYS A 20 11.11 28.29 7.37
CA CYS A 20 11.54 27.29 8.36
C CYS A 20 11.80 27.91 9.74
N CYS A 21 12.48 29.05 9.81
CA CYS A 21 12.68 29.79 11.05
C CYS A 21 11.34 30.29 11.62
N SER A 22 10.45 30.80 10.75
CA SER A 22 9.12 31.25 11.17
C SER A 22 8.29 30.11 11.76
N LEU A 23 8.38 28.90 11.18
CA LEU A 23 7.73 27.71 11.70
C LEU A 23 8.26 27.35 13.10
N GLU A 24 9.58 27.33 13.27
CA GLU A 24 10.26 27.05 14.55
C GLU A 24 9.84 28.06 15.64
N THR A 25 9.87 29.36 15.34
CA THR A 25 9.49 30.43 16.27
C THR A 25 8.01 30.37 16.63
N ALA A 26 7.13 30.14 15.63
CA ALA A 26 5.69 30.03 15.86
C ALA A 26 5.36 28.81 16.75
N PHE A 27 5.99 27.67 16.50
CA PHE A 27 5.83 26.46 17.31
C PHE A 27 6.27 26.67 18.76
N THR A 28 7.48 27.21 18.95
CA THR A 28 8.04 27.42 20.29
C THR A 28 7.12 28.32 21.11
N ARG A 29 6.56 29.36 20.51
CA ARG A 29 5.64 30.29 21.19
C ARG A 29 4.29 29.71 21.52
N MET A 30 3.69 28.94 20.61
CA MET A 30 2.44 28.22 20.90
C MET A 30 2.57 27.33 22.14
N LEU A 31 3.73 26.69 22.27
CA LEU A 31 4.05 25.82 23.40
C LEU A 31 4.38 26.64 24.66
N SER A 32 5.11 27.76 24.54
CA SER A 32 5.41 28.68 25.66
C SER A 32 4.19 29.46 26.18
N CYS A 33 3.16 29.72 25.37
CA CYS A 33 1.91 30.30 25.86
C CYS A 33 1.05 29.28 26.63
N SER A 34 1.33 27.98 26.48
CA SER A 34 0.65 26.90 27.20
C SER A 34 1.28 26.58 28.57
N PHE A 35 2.51 27.03 28.81
CA PHE A 35 3.28 26.83 30.04
C PHE A 35 3.95 28.15 30.41
N GLU A 36 3.47 28.83 31.46
CA GLU A 36 3.85 30.19 31.84
C GLU A 36 5.33 30.56 31.64
N ASN A 37 5.51 31.75 31.04
CA ASN A 37 6.64 32.68 31.12
C ASN A 37 8.05 32.09 31.23
N ASN A 38 8.86 32.28 30.20
CA ASN A 38 10.24 32.72 30.40
C ASN A 38 10.74 33.56 29.22
N ASN A 39 11.39 34.67 29.56
CA ASN A 39 12.03 35.60 28.64
C ASN A 39 13.14 34.90 27.86
N LEU A 40 13.08 34.99 26.53
CA LEU A 40 14.14 34.57 25.63
C LEU A 40 14.71 35.80 24.93
N ASP A 41 15.92 36.19 25.32
CA ASP A 41 16.73 37.20 24.63
C ASP A 41 17.33 36.59 23.36
N SER A 42 17.02 37.15 22.19
CA SER A 42 17.79 36.90 20.95
C SER A 42 17.52 37.94 19.85
N ARG A 43 18.65 38.47 19.33
CA ARG A 43 19.02 39.25 18.11
C ARG A 43 17.97 39.85 17.16
N ASP A 44 18.34 40.97 16.52
CA ASP A 44 17.48 41.93 15.78
C ASP A 44 16.57 41.38 14.64
N VAL A 45 16.95 40.29 13.95
CA VAL A 45 16.08 39.65 12.92
C VAL A 45 15.04 38.73 13.57
N ASP A 46 15.45 38.05 14.65
CA ASP A 46 14.57 37.30 15.53
C ASP A 46 13.53 38.25 16.14
N PHE A 47 13.94 39.45 16.56
CA PHE A 47 13.07 40.44 17.19
C PHE A 47 11.88 40.92 16.32
N MET A 48 12.08 41.11 15.00
CA MET A 48 10.98 41.54 14.11
C MET A 48 9.97 40.41 13.84
N LEU A 49 10.44 39.20 13.51
CA LEU A 49 9.60 38.00 13.43
C LEU A 49 8.87 37.76 14.76
N GLN A 50 9.59 37.99 15.86
CA GLN A 50 9.05 37.87 17.20
C GLN A 50 7.95 38.90 17.51
N HIS A 51 7.96 40.08 16.90
CA HIS A 51 6.92 41.08 17.13
C HIS A 51 5.67 40.84 16.26
N GLU A 52 5.83 40.34 15.02
CA GLU A 52 4.70 40.03 14.12
C GLU A 52 3.98 38.73 14.50
N LEU A 53 4.70 37.73 15.02
CA LEU A 53 4.17 36.43 15.43
C LEU A 53 3.64 36.42 16.88
N ARG A 54 3.20 37.58 17.41
CA ARG A 54 2.83 37.76 18.82
C ARG A 54 1.51 37.08 19.20
N ASN A 55 0.62 36.85 18.23
CA ASN A 55 -0.68 36.19 18.38
C ASN A 55 -0.78 34.96 17.45
N CYS A 56 0.24 34.11 17.41
CA CYS A 56 0.16 32.89 16.60
C CYS A 56 -0.88 31.93 17.18
N ASP A 57 -1.60 31.27 16.28
CA ASP A 57 -2.48 30.14 16.56
C ASP A 57 -2.06 28.93 15.69
N TRP A 58 -2.69 27.77 15.89
CA TRP A 58 -2.44 26.60 15.05
C TRP A 58 -2.77 26.83 13.57
N SER A 59 -3.66 27.78 13.25
CA SER A 59 -3.97 28.18 11.87
C SER A 59 -2.77 28.84 11.19
N THR A 60 -2.04 29.69 11.93
CA THR A 60 -0.81 30.35 11.46
C THR A 60 0.27 29.31 11.16
N VAL A 61 0.47 28.35 12.07
CA VAL A 61 1.42 27.24 11.89
C VAL A 61 1.03 26.39 10.67
N ALA A 62 -0.26 26.03 10.54
CA ALA A 62 -0.77 25.32 9.38
C ALA A 62 -0.56 26.09 8.07
N GLY A 63 -0.70 27.42 8.10
CA GLY A 63 -0.44 28.31 6.96
C GLY A 63 1.01 28.23 6.47
N ILE A 64 1.98 28.26 7.39
CA ILE A 64 3.41 28.15 7.06
C ILE A 64 3.71 26.76 6.47
N VAL A 65 3.20 25.69 7.09
CA VAL A 65 3.36 24.32 6.57
C VAL A 65 2.74 24.16 5.19
N LYS A 66 1.57 24.78 4.96
CA LYS A 66 0.92 24.80 3.64
C LYS A 66 1.78 25.53 2.60
N ALA A 67 2.40 26.65 2.96
CA ALA A 67 3.31 27.37 2.08
C ALA A 67 4.53 26.51 1.70
N LEU A 68 5.17 25.87 2.69
CA LEU A 68 6.26 24.90 2.45
C LEU A 68 5.80 23.77 1.51
N ARG A 69 4.61 23.22 1.72
CA ARG A 69 4.05 22.17 0.84
C ARG A 69 3.86 22.66 -0.59
N VAL A 70 3.34 23.88 -0.77
CA VAL A 70 3.14 24.46 -2.10
C VAL A 70 4.49 24.65 -2.80
N ILE A 71 5.51 25.14 -2.10
CA ILE A 71 6.88 25.24 -2.63
C ILE A 71 7.37 23.85 -3.04
N CYS A 72 7.30 22.88 -2.13
CA CYS A 72 7.68 21.49 -2.37
C CYS A 72 7.05 20.94 -3.65
N LYS A 73 5.74 21.16 -3.85
CA LYS A 73 5.02 20.64 -5.03
C LYS A 73 5.54 21.21 -6.35
N HIS A 74 6.00 22.46 -6.38
CA HIS A 74 6.36 23.19 -7.61
C HIS A 74 7.87 23.24 -7.93
N LEU A 75 8.75 22.74 -7.05
CA LEU A 75 10.20 22.72 -7.27
C LEU A 75 10.59 21.79 -8.45
N LYS A 76 10.82 22.24 -9.67
CA LYS A 76 11.17 21.30 -10.77
C LYS A 76 12.53 20.62 -10.58
N GLU A 77 12.71 19.43 -11.16
CA GLU A 77 13.98 18.66 -11.17
C GLU A 77 15.15 19.47 -11.77
N ASP A 78 14.87 20.40 -12.68
CA ASP A 78 15.87 21.30 -13.26
C ASP A 78 16.58 22.23 -12.24
N TYR A 79 16.14 22.25 -10.97
CA TYR A 79 16.68 23.05 -9.89
C TYR A 79 17.26 22.20 -8.73
N ASP A 80 18.06 21.18 -9.05
CA ASP A 80 18.70 20.27 -8.06
C ASP A 80 19.32 20.99 -6.84
N GLY A 81 19.99 22.14 -7.07
CA GLY A 81 20.57 22.94 -5.99
C GLY A 81 19.53 23.48 -5.00
N LEU A 82 18.37 23.92 -5.50
CA LEU A 82 17.28 24.45 -4.67
C LEU A 82 16.52 23.33 -3.97
N VAL A 83 16.36 22.16 -4.61
CA VAL A 83 15.76 20.97 -4.00
C VAL A 83 16.57 20.52 -2.79
N LYS A 84 17.90 20.46 -2.92
CA LYS A 84 18.79 20.13 -1.81
C LYS A 84 18.67 21.14 -0.67
N VAL A 85 18.75 22.44 -0.98
CA VAL A 85 18.58 23.50 0.04
C VAL A 85 17.23 23.39 0.74
N TYR A 86 16.17 23.09 0.01
CA TYR A 86 14.84 22.90 0.58
C TYR A 86 14.81 21.71 1.54
N TYR A 87 15.33 20.54 1.15
CA TYR A 87 15.39 19.37 2.03
C TYR A 87 16.29 19.58 3.25
N ASP A 88 17.45 20.21 3.10
CA ASP A 88 18.35 20.55 4.21
C ASP A 88 17.67 21.51 5.20
N SER A 89 16.98 22.54 4.69
CA SER A 89 16.27 23.53 5.50
C SER A 89 15.12 22.92 6.28
N VAL A 90 14.28 22.13 5.61
CA VAL A 90 13.15 21.44 6.24
C VAL A 90 13.66 20.43 7.26
N ASN A 91 14.70 19.65 6.96
CA ASN A 91 15.27 18.71 7.91
C ASN A 91 15.81 19.42 9.16
N SER A 92 16.57 20.51 8.98
CA SER A 92 17.07 21.31 10.09
C SER A 92 15.93 21.86 10.96
N CYS A 93 14.87 22.38 10.33
CA CYS A 93 13.67 22.87 11.01
C CYS A 93 12.99 21.77 11.84
N LEU A 94 12.73 20.61 11.24
CA LEU A 94 12.09 19.48 11.91
C LEU A 94 12.90 18.96 13.10
N LEU A 95 14.23 18.99 13.03
CA LEU A 95 15.10 18.56 14.13
C LEU A 95 15.15 19.55 15.30
N LYS A 96 14.92 20.85 15.05
CA LYS A 96 14.96 21.90 16.08
C LYS A 96 13.66 22.05 16.86
N ILE A 97 12.52 21.73 16.24
CA ILE A 97 11.21 21.86 16.88
C ILE A 97 11.13 20.91 18.11
N PRO A 98 10.73 21.40 19.30
CA PRO A 98 10.64 20.59 20.51
C PRO A 98 9.35 19.76 20.55
N TRP A 99 9.25 18.75 19.69
CA TRP A 99 8.06 17.91 19.53
C TRP A 99 7.59 17.19 20.81
N ASN A 100 8.48 16.98 21.78
CA ASN A 100 8.15 16.35 23.05
C ASN A 100 7.08 17.16 23.83
N LEU A 101 7.07 18.49 23.67
CA LEU A 101 6.05 19.36 24.28
C LEU A 101 4.69 19.19 23.59
N LEU A 102 4.67 18.82 22.31
CA LEU A 102 3.44 18.47 21.61
C LEU A 102 2.89 17.15 22.13
N ASP A 103 3.76 16.18 22.43
CA ASP A 103 3.34 14.92 23.04
C ASP A 103 2.57 15.17 24.34
N GLU A 104 3.03 16.09 25.19
CA GLU A 104 2.34 16.44 26.44
C GLU A 104 0.99 17.13 26.21
N CYS A 105 0.92 18.07 25.25
CA CYS A 105 -0.32 18.78 24.91
C CYS A 105 -1.43 17.84 24.43
N TRP A 106 -1.06 16.79 23.69
CA TRP A 106 -1.99 15.84 23.08
C TRP A 106 -2.15 14.53 23.87
N SER A 107 -1.33 14.29 24.91
CA SER A 107 -1.44 13.13 25.82
C SER A 107 -2.29 13.39 27.07
N CYS A 108 -2.62 14.65 27.38
CA CYS A 108 -3.47 14.97 28.51
C CYS A 108 -4.90 14.47 28.23
N ASP A 109 -5.28 13.39 28.90
CA ASP A 109 -6.64 12.84 28.93
C ASP A 109 -7.64 13.99 29.12
N ASN A 110 -8.53 14.20 28.14
CA ASN A 110 -9.52 15.29 28.09
C ASN A 110 -10.53 15.29 29.26
N GLY A 111 -10.34 14.44 30.28
CA GLY A 111 -11.13 14.37 31.49
C GLY A 111 -10.88 15.52 32.48
N SER A 112 -9.74 16.23 32.43
CA SER A 112 -9.39 17.23 33.46
C SER A 112 -9.28 18.69 32.98
N ARG A 113 -9.47 18.97 31.69
CA ARG A 113 -9.35 20.33 31.13
C ARG A 113 -10.67 21.01 30.74
N LYS A 114 -11.80 20.62 31.38
CA LYS A 114 -13.06 21.38 31.30
C LYS A 114 -13.20 22.50 32.34
N LYS A 115 -12.18 22.80 33.16
CA LYS A 115 -12.32 23.77 34.27
C LYS A 115 -11.28 24.90 34.37
N SER A 116 -10.40 25.09 33.39
CA SER A 116 -9.46 26.22 33.46
C SER A 116 -9.14 26.88 32.12
N LEU A 117 -10.12 26.94 31.21
CA LEU A 117 -10.14 27.99 30.19
C LEU A 117 -11.24 28.95 30.62
N SER A 118 -10.80 30.09 31.16
CA SER A 118 -11.63 31.13 31.74
C SER A 118 -12.65 31.65 30.74
N VAL A 119 -13.90 31.70 31.21
CA VAL A 119 -14.97 32.64 30.86
C VAL A 119 -14.48 33.84 30.04
N ASN A 120 -14.67 33.78 28.72
CA ASN A 120 -15.03 34.88 27.81
C ASN A 120 -14.62 34.53 26.38
N GLU A 121 -15.42 33.70 25.69
CA GLU A 121 -15.70 33.77 24.25
C GLU A 121 -16.66 32.61 23.87
N LEU A 122 -17.80 32.57 24.57
CA LEU A 122 -18.94 31.75 24.16
C LEU A 122 -19.79 32.55 23.17
N HIS A 123 -19.33 32.68 21.94
CA HIS A 123 -20.18 33.02 20.80
C HIS A 123 -19.60 32.41 19.52
N LEU A 124 -19.77 31.09 19.35
CA LEU A 124 -19.76 30.48 18.03
C LEU A 124 -20.86 29.41 17.96
N ASN A 125 -22.10 29.87 17.88
CA ASN A 125 -23.10 29.15 17.10
C ASN A 125 -22.69 29.33 15.64
N ASN A 126 -22.00 28.35 15.07
CA ASN A 126 -22.07 28.00 13.64
C ASN A 126 -21.39 26.65 13.39
N LEU A 127 -22.13 25.80 12.68
CA LEU A 127 -21.71 24.56 12.05
C LEU A 127 -20.45 24.80 11.19
N GLY A 128 -19.28 24.27 11.56
CA GLY A 128 -18.16 24.08 10.61
C GLY A 128 -16.73 24.48 11.00
N ASP A 129 -16.40 24.93 12.22
CA ASP A 129 -14.99 25.27 12.53
C ASP A 129 -14.22 24.07 13.12
N THR A 130 -13.48 23.36 12.26
CA THR A 130 -12.56 22.28 12.66
C THR A 130 -11.48 22.82 13.60
N ASP A 131 -11.21 22.11 14.70
CA ASP A 131 -10.14 22.45 15.65
C ASP A 131 -8.85 22.83 14.90
N PRO A 132 -8.32 24.04 15.11
CA PRO A 132 -7.09 24.50 14.48
C PRO A 132 -5.92 23.51 14.60
N GLY A 133 -5.84 22.73 15.69
CA GLY A 133 -4.84 21.69 15.88
C GLY A 133 -4.97 20.53 14.88
N ILE A 134 -6.18 20.01 14.69
CA ILE A 134 -6.48 18.94 13.71
C ILE A 134 -6.16 19.40 12.28
N ARG A 135 -6.48 20.66 11.96
CA ARG A 135 -6.17 21.28 10.66
C ARG A 135 -4.67 21.35 10.41
N PHE A 136 -3.90 21.69 11.44
CA PHE A 136 -2.44 21.65 11.39
C PHE A 136 -1.94 20.22 11.11
N LEU A 137 -2.37 19.21 11.88
CA LEU A 137 -1.93 17.82 11.69
C LEU A 137 -2.20 17.32 10.27
N GLY A 138 -3.38 17.60 9.72
CA GLY A 138 -3.73 17.21 8.36
C GLY A 138 -2.84 17.88 7.32
N THR A 139 -2.53 19.16 7.50
CA THR A 139 -1.64 19.91 6.60
C THR A 139 -0.19 19.44 6.72
N PHE A 140 0.23 19.08 7.94
CA PHE A 140 1.56 18.55 8.21
C PHE A 140 1.76 17.16 7.59
N LEU A 141 0.81 16.23 7.77
CA LEU A 141 0.83 14.95 7.09
C LEU A 141 0.85 15.10 5.56
N GLN A 142 0.11 16.07 5.00
CA GLN A 142 0.16 16.35 3.57
C GLN A 142 1.55 16.83 3.12
N LEU A 143 2.20 17.70 3.89
CA LEU A 143 3.57 18.13 3.60
C LEU A 143 4.50 16.91 3.57
N LEU A 144 4.46 16.06 4.60
CA LEU A 144 5.28 14.85 4.67
C LEU A 144 5.03 13.91 3.49
N CYS A 145 3.76 13.66 3.15
CA CYS A 145 3.43 12.86 1.96
C CYS A 145 3.98 13.47 0.67
N THR A 146 3.94 14.81 0.55
CA THR A 146 4.43 15.54 -0.65
C THR A 146 5.96 15.51 -0.73
N LEU A 147 6.67 15.58 0.40
CA LEU A 147 8.13 15.46 0.47
C LEU A 147 8.60 14.11 -0.06
N VAL A 148 7.86 13.06 0.27
CA VAL A 148 8.20 11.68 -0.07
C VAL A 148 7.78 11.35 -1.52
N ASP A 149 6.72 11.95 -2.06
CA ASP A 149 6.21 11.70 -3.43
C ASP A 149 7.16 12.07 -4.58
N ARG A 150 8.11 12.99 -4.35
CA ARG A 150 8.88 13.61 -5.44
C ARG A 150 9.98 12.74 -6.03
N ASN A 151 10.15 11.52 -5.53
CA ASN A 151 11.21 10.60 -5.97
C ASN A 151 10.67 9.43 -6.82
N ASN A 152 9.51 9.57 -7.46
CA ASN A 152 8.97 8.54 -8.34
C ASN A 152 9.81 8.44 -9.64
N PHE A 153 10.74 7.49 -9.62
CA PHE A 153 11.31 6.69 -10.73
C PHE A 153 12.15 7.37 -11.83
N GLU A 154 13.47 7.16 -11.74
CA GLU A 154 14.17 6.38 -12.76
C GLU A 154 14.93 5.23 -12.05
N GLU A 155 14.55 3.97 -12.32
CA GLU A 155 15.38 2.79 -12.04
C GLU A 155 16.61 2.87 -12.98
N THR A 156 17.56 3.76 -12.68
CA THR A 156 18.95 3.55 -13.11
C THR A 156 19.66 2.78 -12.00
N ASP A 157 20.14 1.60 -12.38
CA ASP A 157 21.01 0.76 -11.59
C ASP A 157 22.10 1.54 -10.85
N CYS A 158 22.50 0.98 -9.70
CA CYS A 158 23.72 1.26 -8.94
C CYS A 158 23.63 2.28 -7.79
N ASP A 159 23.80 1.70 -6.60
CA ASP A 159 24.47 2.24 -5.42
C ASP A 159 23.71 3.10 -4.40
N SER A 160 23.84 2.61 -3.17
CA SER A 160 23.31 3.01 -1.88
C SER A 160 23.78 4.38 -1.36
N ALA A 161 23.97 5.37 -2.25
CA ALA A 161 24.71 6.59 -1.93
C ALA A 161 24.04 7.91 -2.33
N SER A 162 22.75 8.13 -2.00
CA SER A 162 22.21 9.49 -1.73
C SER A 162 20.74 9.50 -1.30
N LYS A 163 20.38 8.84 -0.19
CA LYS A 163 19.07 9.08 0.45
C LYS A 163 19.23 10.23 1.44
N HIS A 164 18.45 11.31 1.28
CA HIS A 164 18.58 12.50 2.11
C HIS A 164 18.21 12.20 3.59
N PRO A 165 18.96 12.71 4.59
CA PRO A 165 18.70 12.45 6.02
C PRO A 165 17.28 12.79 6.49
N LEU A 166 16.63 13.73 5.80
CA LEU A 166 15.23 14.10 5.99
C LEU A 166 14.29 12.89 6.07
N PHE A 167 14.46 11.90 5.19
CA PHE A 167 13.56 10.75 5.15
C PHE A 167 13.68 9.86 6.39
N VAL A 168 14.90 9.68 6.91
CA VAL A 168 15.14 8.99 8.18
C VAL A 168 14.50 9.76 9.34
N THR A 169 14.64 11.09 9.34
CA THR A 169 13.94 11.95 10.30
C THR A 169 12.42 11.71 10.24
N VAL A 170 11.82 11.67 9.04
CA VAL A 170 10.37 11.42 8.87
C VAL A 170 9.96 10.02 9.34
N VAL A 171 10.74 8.97 9.08
CA VAL A 171 10.48 7.61 9.60
C VAL A 171 10.40 7.62 11.12
N ASN A 172 11.35 8.29 11.78
CA ASN A 172 11.38 8.41 13.24
C ASN A 172 10.18 9.21 13.80
N PHE A 173 9.53 10.05 12.98
CA PHE A 173 8.30 10.76 13.36
C PHE A 173 7.04 9.90 13.32
N ILE A 174 7.02 8.78 12.58
CA ILE A 174 5.81 7.98 12.36
C ILE A 174 5.10 7.58 13.65
N PRO A 175 5.77 7.02 14.69
CA PRO A 175 5.09 6.63 15.93
C PRO A 175 4.40 7.81 16.63
N ARG A 176 5.00 9.01 16.58
CA ARG A 176 4.43 10.23 17.15
C ARG A 176 3.23 10.72 16.33
N LEU A 177 3.34 10.71 15.01
CA LEU A 177 2.25 11.09 14.11
C LEU A 177 1.01 10.22 14.32
N VAL A 178 1.20 8.91 14.46
CA VAL A 178 0.11 7.97 14.76
C VAL A 178 -0.58 8.35 16.07
N LYS A 179 0.19 8.60 17.13
CA LYS A 179 -0.34 9.00 18.44
C LYS A 179 -1.13 10.31 18.38
N TRP A 180 -0.64 11.31 17.63
CA TRP A 180 -1.31 12.62 17.51
C TRP A 180 -2.57 12.54 16.65
N CYS A 181 -2.56 11.73 15.60
CA CYS A 181 -3.63 11.71 14.61
C CYS A 181 -4.75 10.70 14.93
N LEU A 182 -4.47 9.66 15.72
CA LEU A 182 -5.40 8.57 16.03
C LEU A 182 -5.64 8.45 17.54
N PRO A 183 -6.46 9.34 18.14
CA PRO A 183 -6.76 9.29 19.58
C PRO A 183 -7.55 8.03 19.96
N ARG A 184 -7.35 7.53 21.19
CA ARG A 184 -7.89 6.25 21.69
C ARG A 184 -9.41 6.21 21.92
N LYS A 185 -10.15 7.32 21.80
CA LYS A 185 -11.61 7.37 22.01
C LYS A 185 -12.28 7.87 20.74
N GLU A 186 -13.10 7.02 20.13
CA GLU A 186 -13.97 7.33 19.01
C GLU A 186 -15.14 8.19 19.50
N ASP A 187 -14.94 9.52 19.60
CA ASP A 187 -16.07 10.43 19.64
C ASP A 187 -16.66 10.53 18.22
N ASN A 188 -17.94 10.19 18.09
CA ASN A 188 -18.68 9.99 16.83
C ASN A 188 -18.72 11.19 15.86
N ALA A 189 -18.18 12.36 16.23
CA ALA A 189 -18.34 13.60 15.46
C ALA A 189 -17.26 13.84 14.38
N GLU A 190 -16.10 13.15 14.43
CA GLU A 190 -14.94 13.46 13.55
C GLU A 190 -14.48 12.28 12.67
N THR A 191 -15.38 11.36 12.34
CA THR A 191 -15.07 10.13 11.59
C THR A 191 -14.34 10.42 10.28
N CYS A 192 -14.80 11.38 9.46
CA CYS A 192 -14.21 11.69 8.16
C CYS A 192 -12.75 12.17 8.25
N ILE A 193 -12.44 13.01 9.24
CA ILE A 193 -11.09 13.55 9.40
C ILE A 193 -10.13 12.46 9.87
N ILE A 194 -10.56 11.61 10.80
CA ILE A 194 -9.77 10.46 11.25
C ILE A 194 -9.49 9.50 10.08
N HIS A 195 -10.49 9.21 9.24
CA HIS A 195 -10.30 8.40 8.03
C HIS A 195 -9.30 9.03 7.07
N TYR A 196 -9.38 10.35 6.88
CA TYR A 196 -8.42 11.10 6.09
C TYR A 196 -6.99 11.00 6.67
N MET A 197 -6.83 11.10 7.99
CA MET A 197 -5.52 10.93 8.64
C MET A 197 -4.99 9.51 8.50
N LYS A 198 -5.85 8.48 8.72
CA LYS A 198 -5.52 7.07 8.50
C LYS A 198 -4.97 6.85 7.10
N HIS A 199 -5.66 7.38 6.09
CA HIS A 199 -5.23 7.29 4.69
C HIS A 199 -3.87 7.95 4.46
N LYS A 200 -3.66 9.18 4.95
CA LYS A 200 -2.37 9.87 4.77
C LYS A 200 -1.22 9.21 5.52
N LEU A 201 -1.46 8.65 6.70
CA LEU A 201 -0.47 7.88 7.43
C LEU A 201 -0.06 6.63 6.67
N LEU A 202 -1.03 5.85 6.18
CA LEU A 202 -0.74 4.64 5.41
C LEU A 202 0.03 4.97 4.12
N ILE A 203 -0.41 5.99 3.36
CA ILE A 203 0.34 6.45 2.17
C ILE A 203 1.77 6.84 2.52
N LEU A 204 1.96 7.60 3.60
CA LEU A 204 3.28 8.05 4.01
C LEU A 204 4.19 6.86 4.33
N MET A 205 3.70 5.89 5.11
CA MET A 205 4.43 4.68 5.46
C MET A 205 4.76 3.85 4.22
N ILE A 206 3.78 3.62 3.33
CA ILE A 206 3.97 2.88 2.07
C ILE A 206 5.06 3.52 1.22
N ARG A 207 4.98 4.84 0.99
CA ARG A 207 5.98 5.55 0.17
C ARG A 207 7.36 5.53 0.81
N LEU A 208 7.46 5.72 2.13
CA LEU A 208 8.72 5.63 2.85
C LEU A 208 9.34 4.23 2.77
N SER A 209 8.53 3.18 2.86
CA SER A 209 9.00 1.79 2.71
C SER A 209 9.56 1.54 1.32
N SER A 210 8.88 2.03 0.27
CA SER A 210 9.38 1.88 -1.10
C SER A 210 10.68 2.66 -1.36
N LEU A 211 10.87 3.79 -0.68
CA LEU A 211 12.01 4.67 -0.89
C LEU A 211 13.22 4.32 -0.04
N LEU A 212 13.04 3.68 1.11
CA LEU A 212 14.11 3.42 2.09
C LEU A 212 14.32 1.92 2.26
N CYS A 213 15.56 1.50 2.47
CA CYS A 213 15.82 0.17 3.01
C CYS A 213 15.74 0.35 4.54
N LEU A 214 14.58 0.04 5.13
CA LEU A 214 14.35 0.26 6.56
C LEU A 214 15.06 -0.82 7.39
N ASP A 215 15.40 -0.48 8.63
CA ASP A 215 15.95 -1.45 9.57
C ASP A 215 14.83 -2.36 10.09
N CYS A 216 15.19 -3.56 10.56
CA CYS A 216 14.20 -4.51 11.08
C CYS A 216 13.31 -3.85 12.16
N SER A 217 13.91 -3.08 13.08
CA SER A 217 13.20 -2.40 14.17
C SER A 217 12.07 -1.50 13.67
N ASP A 218 12.24 -0.86 12.52
CA ASP A 218 11.22 0.01 11.92
C ASP A 218 10.04 -0.83 11.46
N TYR A 219 10.30 -1.93 10.75
CA TYR A 219 9.26 -2.87 10.33
C TYR A 219 8.51 -3.49 11.53
N PHE A 220 9.22 -3.85 12.61
CA PHE A 220 8.58 -4.32 13.86
C PHE A 220 7.64 -3.26 14.44
N SER A 221 8.12 -2.01 14.55
CA SER A 221 7.33 -0.89 15.06
C SER A 221 6.09 -0.63 14.18
N TRP A 222 6.24 -0.71 12.85
CA TRP A 222 5.15 -0.45 11.92
C TRP A 222 4.11 -1.58 11.93
N LEU A 223 4.52 -2.83 12.09
CA LEU A 223 3.60 -3.94 12.33
C LEU A 223 2.82 -3.76 13.64
N GLU A 224 3.48 -3.30 14.70
CA GLU A 224 2.80 -2.98 15.97
C GLU A 224 1.79 -1.84 15.80
N ILE A 225 2.14 -0.79 15.06
CA ILE A 225 1.23 0.31 14.70
C ILE A 225 0.01 -0.21 13.94
N LEU A 226 0.22 -1.07 12.94
CA LEU A 226 -0.86 -1.68 12.15
C LEU A 226 -1.83 -2.46 13.04
N HIS A 227 -1.31 -3.29 13.95
CA HIS A 227 -2.13 -4.07 14.89
C HIS A 227 -2.81 -3.22 15.97
N ASN A 228 -2.22 -2.11 16.39
CA ASN A 228 -2.81 -1.28 17.44
C ASN A 228 -3.85 -0.28 16.92
N HIS A 229 -3.70 0.20 15.68
CA HIS A 229 -4.49 1.31 15.15
C HIS A 229 -5.27 1.00 13.87
N PHE A 230 -4.96 -0.09 13.18
CA PHE A 230 -5.56 -0.47 11.89
C PHE A 230 -6.05 -1.93 11.87
N GLN A 231 -6.15 -2.60 13.03
CA GLN A 231 -6.54 -4.00 13.12
C GLN A 231 -7.92 -4.27 12.52
N GLU A 232 -8.86 -3.35 12.69
CA GLU A 232 -10.21 -3.42 12.11
C GLU A 232 -10.17 -3.58 10.58
N LEU A 233 -9.21 -2.93 9.91
CA LEU A 233 -9.02 -3.01 8.47
C LEU A 233 -8.43 -4.36 8.07
N LEU A 234 -7.48 -4.87 8.86
CA LEU A 234 -6.82 -6.16 8.57
C LEU A 234 -7.75 -7.37 8.75
N LEU A 235 -8.77 -7.25 9.60
CA LEU A 235 -9.76 -8.28 9.89
C LEU A 235 -11.03 -8.18 9.01
N GLN A 236 -11.18 -7.10 8.25
CA GLN A 236 -12.33 -6.93 7.36
C GLN A 236 -12.36 -8.05 6.30
N PRO A 237 -13.53 -8.64 5.98
CA PRO A 237 -13.64 -9.68 4.97
C PRO A 237 -13.13 -9.21 3.60
N LEU A 238 -12.51 -10.11 2.84
CA LEU A 238 -12.03 -9.81 1.48
C LEU A 238 -13.17 -9.79 0.44
N THR A 239 -14.32 -10.42 0.72
CA THR A 239 -15.35 -10.79 -0.27
C THR A 239 -16.59 -9.88 -0.32
N GLN A 240 -16.55 -8.67 0.24
CA GLN A 240 -17.77 -7.83 0.36
C GLN A 240 -18.17 -7.05 -0.92
N PHE A 241 -17.72 -7.46 -2.11
CA PHE A 241 -17.87 -6.69 -3.37
C PHE A 241 -19.21 -6.83 -4.10
N MET A 242 -20.24 -7.40 -3.46
CA MET A 242 -21.54 -7.65 -4.08
C MET A 242 -22.54 -6.47 -4.01
N SER A 243 -22.14 -5.27 -3.58
CA SER A 243 -23.01 -4.09 -3.72
C SER A 243 -22.63 -3.29 -4.96
N ASP A 244 -23.46 -3.40 -5.99
CA ASP A 244 -23.55 -2.54 -7.18
C ASP A 244 -23.82 -1.07 -6.81
N GLN A 245 -22.85 -0.38 -6.23
CA GLN A 245 -22.85 1.08 -6.24
C GLN A 245 -21.65 1.53 -7.04
N GLY A 246 -21.93 1.98 -8.27
CA GLY A 246 -21.00 2.72 -9.13
C GLY A 246 -20.69 4.10 -8.56
N ASP A 247 -20.35 4.17 -7.28
CA ASP A 247 -20.01 5.40 -6.60
C ASP A 247 -18.54 5.66 -6.86
N CYS A 248 -18.28 6.66 -7.70
CA CYS A 248 -16.95 7.20 -8.00
C CYS A 248 -16.22 7.78 -6.77
N LEU A 249 -16.78 7.58 -5.57
CA LEU A 249 -16.32 8.02 -4.28
C LEU A 249 -16.11 6.85 -3.30
N GLU A 250 -16.27 5.59 -3.72
CA GLU A 250 -15.94 4.40 -2.92
C GLU A 250 -14.46 4.50 -2.47
N GLY A 251 -14.22 4.73 -1.17
CA GLY A 251 -12.87 5.01 -0.64
C GLY A 251 -12.57 6.47 -0.29
N SER A 252 -13.44 7.41 -0.66
CA SER A 252 -13.33 8.80 -0.21
C SER A 252 -13.60 8.89 1.29
N PRO A 253 -12.73 9.55 2.08
CA PRO A 253 -12.98 9.78 3.50
C PRO A 253 -14.21 10.67 3.76
N PHE A 254 -14.80 11.24 2.69
CA PHE A 254 -16.01 12.07 2.74
C PHE A 254 -17.28 11.33 2.30
N LEU A 255 -17.19 10.08 1.82
CA LEU A 255 -18.38 9.32 1.40
C LEU A 255 -19.34 9.08 2.58
N SER A 256 -18.80 8.84 3.78
CA SER A 256 -19.56 8.67 5.03
C SER A 256 -20.29 9.93 5.48
N SER A 257 -19.89 11.12 5.02
CA SER A 257 -20.61 12.38 5.29
C SER A 257 -21.82 12.60 4.39
N LEU A 258 -21.95 11.81 3.32
CA LEU A 258 -23.01 11.93 2.32
C LEU A 258 -24.08 10.83 2.44
N SER A 259 -23.80 9.74 3.17
CA SER A 259 -24.75 8.63 3.35
C SER A 259 -25.77 8.95 4.44
N ASP A 260 -27.05 9.01 4.04
CA ASP A 260 -28.17 9.08 4.97
C ASP A 260 -28.23 7.82 5.86
N GLY A 261 -27.70 7.93 7.08
CA GLY A 261 -28.06 7.12 8.24
C GLY A 261 -27.60 5.65 8.31
N GLU A 262 -27.40 4.94 7.20
CA GLU A 262 -27.21 3.47 7.24
C GLU A 262 -25.77 2.98 7.01
N ALA A 263 -24.86 3.81 6.49
CA ALA A 263 -23.46 3.43 6.20
C ALA A 263 -22.44 3.96 7.24
N TYR A 264 -22.89 4.30 8.44
CA TYR A 264 -21.99 4.69 9.53
C TYR A 264 -21.24 3.47 10.05
N GLY A 265 -19.95 3.37 9.70
CA GLY A 265 -19.01 2.44 10.33
C GLY A 265 -18.46 1.31 9.45
N VAL A 266 -18.71 1.30 8.14
CA VAL A 266 -18.00 0.36 7.24
C VAL A 266 -16.63 0.96 6.88
N PRO A 267 -15.51 0.32 7.28
CA PRO A 267 -14.19 0.78 6.88
C PRO A 267 -14.04 0.75 5.36
N SER A 268 -13.42 1.80 4.81
CA SER A 268 -13.28 1.93 3.36
C SER A 268 -12.40 0.82 2.78
N SER A 269 -12.83 0.19 1.70
CA SER A 269 -12.07 -0.83 0.96
C SER A 269 -10.68 -0.33 0.54
N HIS A 270 -10.53 0.97 0.27
CA HIS A 270 -9.25 1.60 -0.04
C HIS A 270 -8.27 1.59 1.14
N LEU A 271 -8.71 1.99 2.34
CA LEU A 271 -7.88 1.91 3.55
C LEU A 271 -7.49 0.45 3.86
N GLN A 272 -8.42 -0.49 3.66
CA GLN A 272 -8.15 -1.92 3.81
C GLN A 272 -7.04 -2.38 2.87
N ARG A 273 -7.10 -2.02 1.58
CA ARG A 273 -6.04 -2.28 0.60
C ARG A 273 -4.69 -1.74 1.05
N GLN A 274 -4.64 -0.47 1.47
CA GLN A 274 -3.39 0.15 1.92
C GLN A 274 -2.80 -0.52 3.17
N ALA A 275 -3.64 -0.87 4.15
CA ALA A 275 -3.20 -1.54 5.36
C ALA A 275 -2.66 -2.96 5.08
N ILE A 276 -3.36 -3.72 4.22
CA ILE A 276 -2.93 -5.06 3.81
C ILE A 276 -1.63 -4.98 3.01
N PHE A 277 -1.52 -4.06 2.05
CA PHE A 277 -0.29 -3.87 1.28
C PHE A 277 0.91 -3.62 2.20
N LEU A 278 0.77 -2.71 3.18
CA LEU A 278 1.84 -2.39 4.11
C LEU A 278 2.18 -3.57 5.04
N LEU A 279 1.17 -4.34 5.48
CA LEU A 279 1.38 -5.56 6.27
C LEU A 279 2.24 -6.57 5.49
N LEU A 280 1.88 -6.83 4.23
CA LEU A 280 2.64 -7.71 3.35
C LEU A 280 4.06 -7.18 3.16
N ASP A 281 4.24 -5.87 3.06
CA ASP A 281 5.53 -5.25 2.73
C ASP A 281 6.50 -5.37 3.90
N CYS A 282 6.05 -4.98 5.09
CA CYS A 282 6.79 -5.18 6.33
C CYS A 282 7.17 -6.65 6.52
N SER A 283 6.23 -7.56 6.27
CA SER A 283 6.45 -8.99 6.45
C SER A 283 7.51 -9.53 5.48
N VAL A 284 7.40 -9.19 4.19
CA VAL A 284 8.35 -9.62 3.15
C VAL A 284 9.75 -9.12 3.44
N ASN A 285 9.88 -7.84 3.79
CA ASN A 285 11.17 -7.23 4.07
C ASN A 285 11.83 -7.89 5.28
N LEU A 286 11.07 -8.18 6.35
CA LEU A 286 11.58 -8.94 7.51
C LEU A 286 12.03 -10.37 7.15
N ILE A 287 11.38 -11.04 6.20
CA ILE A 287 11.76 -12.40 5.78
C ILE A 287 13.02 -12.37 4.91
N ASN A 288 13.13 -11.35 4.04
CA ASN A 288 14.22 -11.19 3.07
C ASN A 288 15.49 -10.52 3.63
N GLN A 289 15.41 -9.81 4.76
CA GLN A 289 16.55 -9.06 5.30
C GLN A 289 17.71 -10.01 5.60
N ARG A 290 18.78 -9.87 4.82
CA ARG A 290 20.04 -10.58 4.98
C ARG A 290 20.96 -9.62 5.69
N GLY A 291 21.54 -10.01 6.83
CA GLY A 291 22.43 -9.16 7.64
C GLY A 291 23.31 -8.26 6.78
N SER A 292 23.19 -6.94 6.99
CA SER A 292 23.91 -5.92 6.24
C SER A 292 25.41 -6.08 6.44
N MET A 293 26.10 -6.68 5.46
CA MET A 293 27.56 -6.71 5.40
C MET A 293 28.06 -5.30 5.12
N LYS A 294 28.31 -4.52 6.17
CA LYS A 294 29.28 -3.42 6.12
C LYS A 294 30.69 -4.02 6.03
N ASN A 295 31.08 -4.51 4.86
CA ASN A 295 32.47 -4.83 4.56
C ASN A 295 33.12 -3.65 3.84
N GLN A 296 33.64 -2.70 4.62
CA GLN A 296 34.80 -1.91 4.25
C GLN A 296 35.77 -1.91 5.44
N SER A 297 36.71 -2.86 5.43
CA SER A 297 38.12 -2.60 5.71
C SER A 297 38.89 -3.92 5.73
N ASP A 298 39.98 -3.92 4.98
CA ASP A 298 40.99 -4.96 4.92
C ASP A 298 41.44 -5.46 6.30
N CYS A 299 41.53 -6.78 6.48
CA CYS A 299 42.80 -7.45 6.78
C CYS A 299 42.59 -8.97 6.85
N SER A 300 43.46 -9.67 6.13
CA SER A 300 43.61 -11.12 6.13
C SER A 300 44.17 -11.69 7.45
N THR A 301 43.66 -12.87 7.81
CA THR A 301 44.28 -13.96 8.60
C THR A 301 44.23 -13.90 10.13
N LEU A 302 43.85 -15.06 10.69
CA LEU A 302 43.93 -15.52 12.10
C LEU A 302 42.73 -15.18 12.99
N SER A 303 41.74 -16.06 13.04
CA SER A 303 41.63 -17.08 14.11
C SER A 303 40.25 -17.76 14.07
N SER A 304 40.23 -18.98 13.55
CA SER A 304 39.28 -19.99 13.96
C SER A 304 39.39 -20.24 15.47
N LEU A 305 38.26 -20.24 16.17
CA LEU A 305 37.88 -21.03 17.36
C LEU A 305 37.09 -20.18 18.38
N PHE A 306 35.80 -20.51 18.49
CA PHE A 306 34.75 -19.99 19.38
C PHE A 306 34.21 -18.58 19.11
N THR A 307 32.96 -18.50 18.64
CA THR A 307 31.81 -17.87 19.36
C THR A 307 30.56 -17.93 18.47
N ASN A 308 29.40 -18.24 19.05
CA ASN A 308 28.11 -18.24 18.37
C ASN A 308 27.87 -16.86 17.72
N ASN A 309 27.58 -16.81 16.42
CA ASN A 309 27.31 -15.54 15.73
C ASN A 309 25.93 -15.01 16.16
N PRO A 310 25.84 -13.93 16.95
CA PRO A 310 24.56 -13.34 17.36
C PRO A 310 23.73 -12.86 16.17
N ASP A 311 24.39 -12.52 15.05
CA ASP A 311 23.74 -12.08 13.82
C ASP A 311 22.86 -13.17 13.18
N THR A 312 23.19 -14.45 13.39
CA THR A 312 22.41 -15.57 12.82
C THR A 312 21.12 -15.82 13.61
N GLU A 313 21.15 -15.62 14.93
CA GLU A 313 19.96 -15.75 15.79
C GLU A 313 19.00 -14.57 15.60
N LEU A 314 19.56 -13.37 15.42
CA LEU A 314 18.77 -12.17 15.19
C LEU A 314 18.08 -12.19 13.81
N ASP A 315 18.80 -12.57 12.75
CA ASP A 315 18.23 -12.79 11.41
C ASP A 315 17.13 -13.88 11.43
N HIS A 316 17.32 -14.93 12.23
CA HIS A 316 16.32 -15.97 12.43
C HIS A 316 15.05 -15.43 13.13
N LEU A 317 15.20 -14.57 14.15
CA LEU A 317 14.08 -13.95 14.85
C LEU A 317 13.25 -13.05 13.93
N HIS A 318 13.92 -12.22 13.11
CA HIS A 318 13.25 -11.33 12.16
C HIS A 318 12.46 -12.10 11.12
N ARG A 319 13.08 -13.14 10.53
CA ARG A 319 12.43 -14.03 9.58
C ARG A 319 11.23 -14.75 10.19
N LYS A 320 11.39 -15.26 11.41
CA LYS A 320 10.32 -15.91 12.17
C LYS A 320 9.15 -14.96 12.39
N LYS A 321 9.40 -13.70 12.77
CA LYS A 321 8.35 -12.70 12.95
C LYS A 321 7.60 -12.44 11.65
N GLY A 322 8.29 -12.15 10.55
CA GLY A 322 7.64 -11.85 9.27
C GLY A 322 6.77 -13.01 8.77
N LEU A 323 7.25 -14.25 8.89
CA LEU A 323 6.45 -15.44 8.59
C LEU A 323 5.22 -15.56 9.50
N LEU A 324 5.40 -15.39 10.82
CA LEU A 324 4.32 -15.49 11.78
C LEU A 324 3.20 -14.48 11.51
N GLU A 325 3.53 -13.25 11.08
CA GLU A 325 2.55 -12.26 10.69
C GLU A 325 1.72 -12.69 9.47
N LEU A 326 2.38 -13.19 8.42
CA LEU A 326 1.69 -13.71 7.23
C LEU A 326 0.76 -14.88 7.58
N TYR A 327 1.26 -15.85 8.35
CA TYR A 327 0.46 -17.01 8.76
C TYR A 327 -0.76 -16.61 9.59
N LYS A 328 -0.58 -15.74 10.60
CA LYS A 328 -1.70 -15.28 11.43
C LYS A 328 -2.73 -14.50 10.63
N TRP A 329 -2.28 -13.61 9.75
CA TRP A 329 -3.18 -12.83 8.91
C TRP A 329 -3.99 -13.74 7.99
N ILE A 330 -3.35 -14.68 7.30
CA ILE A 330 -4.03 -15.65 6.44
C ILE A 330 -4.99 -16.52 7.26
N GLN A 331 -4.57 -17.02 8.43
CA GLN A 331 -5.41 -17.85 9.28
C GLN A 331 -6.73 -17.16 9.68
N ASN A 332 -6.72 -15.83 9.86
CA ASN A 332 -7.93 -15.08 10.18
C ASN A 332 -8.93 -15.00 9.01
N HIS A 333 -8.47 -15.22 7.78
CA HIS A 333 -9.28 -15.15 6.55
C HIS A 333 -9.61 -16.53 5.98
N LEU A 334 -8.87 -17.57 6.36
CA LEU A 334 -9.15 -18.94 5.95
C LEU A 334 -10.25 -19.56 6.82
N PRO A 335 -11.16 -20.38 6.25
CA PRO A 335 -12.13 -21.12 7.03
C PRO A 335 -11.41 -22.06 8.01
N ASN A 336 -11.93 -22.19 9.23
CA ASN A 336 -11.39 -23.14 10.22
C ASN A 336 -11.41 -24.61 9.71
N GLU A 337 -12.27 -24.89 8.72
CA GLU A 337 -12.42 -26.17 8.01
C GLU A 337 -11.18 -26.60 7.20
N VAL A 338 -10.26 -25.68 6.88
CA VAL A 338 -8.97 -25.99 6.22
C VAL A 338 -8.16 -27.03 7.00
N SER A 339 -8.30 -27.05 8.33
CA SER A 339 -7.61 -28.00 9.21
C SER A 339 -8.20 -29.43 9.18
N ILE A 340 -9.39 -29.62 8.61
CA ILE A 340 -10.18 -30.85 8.73
C ILE A 340 -10.24 -31.61 7.39
N ASN A 341 -10.21 -30.92 6.24
CA ASN A 341 -10.46 -31.55 4.94
C ASN A 341 -9.38 -31.26 3.88
N TYR A 342 -8.36 -32.13 3.82
CA TYR A 342 -7.22 -32.01 2.89
C TYR A 342 -7.62 -32.04 1.39
N GLU A 343 -8.77 -32.62 1.06
CA GLU A 343 -9.24 -32.72 -0.33
C GLU A 343 -9.67 -31.36 -0.91
N MET A 344 -10.20 -30.47 -0.08
CA MET A 344 -10.67 -29.13 -0.50
C MET A 344 -9.58 -28.04 -0.38
N HIS A 345 -8.39 -28.39 0.13
CA HIS A 345 -7.33 -27.42 0.43
C HIS A 345 -6.90 -26.57 -0.79
N PRO A 346 -6.67 -27.13 -2.00
CA PRO A 346 -6.30 -26.33 -3.17
C PRO A 346 -7.40 -25.35 -3.60
N GLU A 347 -8.67 -25.76 -3.50
CA GLU A 347 -9.81 -24.91 -3.85
C GLU A 347 -9.98 -23.76 -2.87
N ILE A 348 -9.77 -24.00 -1.56
CA ILE A 348 -9.79 -22.94 -0.55
C ILE A 348 -8.67 -21.91 -0.80
N CYS A 349 -7.47 -22.37 -1.16
CA CYS A 349 -6.35 -21.48 -1.51
C CYS A 349 -6.68 -20.62 -2.74
N ILE A 350 -7.26 -21.22 -3.78
CA ILE A 350 -7.70 -20.50 -4.99
C ILE A 350 -8.80 -19.48 -4.66
N ASN A 351 -9.79 -19.87 -3.86
CA ASN A 351 -10.90 -18.99 -3.47
C ASN A 351 -10.40 -17.79 -2.65
N PHE A 352 -9.47 -18.02 -1.72
CA PHE A 352 -8.82 -16.96 -0.98
C PHE A 352 -8.07 -16.00 -1.92
N MET A 353 -7.21 -16.53 -2.80
CA MET A 353 -6.42 -15.71 -3.72
C MET A 353 -7.29 -14.95 -4.74
N SER A 354 -8.37 -15.55 -5.20
CA SER A 354 -9.36 -14.89 -6.05
C SER A 354 -10.01 -13.71 -5.33
N SER A 355 -10.50 -13.93 -4.10
CA SER A 355 -11.09 -12.89 -3.25
C SER A 355 -10.10 -11.76 -2.96
N PHE A 356 -8.84 -12.12 -2.67
CA PHE A 356 -7.76 -11.16 -2.47
C PHE A 356 -7.50 -10.34 -3.73
N LEU A 357 -7.49 -10.96 -4.91
CA LEU A 357 -7.24 -10.25 -6.16
C LEU A 357 -8.40 -9.30 -6.51
N GLN A 358 -9.64 -9.73 -6.29
CA GLN A 358 -10.84 -8.91 -6.48
C GLN A 358 -10.83 -7.64 -5.64
N LEU A 359 -10.20 -7.68 -4.45
CA LEU A 359 -10.00 -6.49 -3.62
C LEU A 359 -9.21 -5.39 -4.35
N TYR A 360 -8.24 -5.74 -5.20
CA TYR A 360 -7.32 -4.80 -5.85
C TYR A 360 -7.62 -4.52 -7.33
N ILE A 361 -8.43 -5.34 -8.01
CA ILE A 361 -8.65 -5.23 -9.47
C ILE A 361 -9.26 -3.89 -9.92
N ARG A 362 -9.86 -3.13 -8.99
CA ARG A 362 -10.43 -1.80 -9.24
C ARG A 362 -9.45 -0.64 -9.02
N GLU A 363 -8.29 -0.89 -8.42
CA GLU A 363 -7.27 0.13 -8.12
C GLU A 363 -5.98 -0.17 -8.88
N ASP A 364 -5.93 0.29 -10.13
CA ASP A 364 -4.82 0.06 -11.07
C ASP A 364 -3.46 0.50 -10.50
N ASP A 365 -3.42 1.57 -9.69
CA ASP A 365 -2.23 2.15 -9.09
C ASP A 365 -1.58 1.24 -8.03
N LEU A 366 -2.37 0.45 -7.30
CA LEU A 366 -1.87 -0.51 -6.31
C LEU A 366 -1.82 -1.95 -6.84
N LEU A 367 -2.61 -2.29 -7.85
CA LEU A 367 -2.75 -3.66 -8.36
C LEU A 367 -1.40 -4.30 -8.71
N PHE A 368 -0.60 -3.65 -9.56
CA PHE A 368 0.67 -4.24 -10.01
C PHE A 368 1.74 -4.24 -8.91
N GLU A 369 1.71 -3.28 -7.99
CA GLU A 369 2.61 -3.26 -6.83
C GLU A 369 2.34 -4.47 -5.92
N VAL A 370 1.07 -4.73 -5.61
CA VAL A 370 0.66 -5.91 -4.82
C VAL A 370 1.01 -7.20 -5.55
N LEU A 371 0.74 -7.29 -6.85
CA LEU A 371 1.06 -8.48 -7.64
C LEU A 371 2.57 -8.77 -7.65
N LEU A 372 3.42 -7.74 -7.78
CA LEU A 372 4.87 -7.87 -7.70
C LEU A 372 5.34 -8.28 -6.30
N GLN A 373 4.69 -7.77 -5.26
CA GLN A 373 4.94 -8.12 -3.87
C GLN A 373 4.58 -9.59 -3.58
N LEU A 374 3.45 -10.08 -4.09
CA LEU A 374 3.07 -11.50 -4.00
C LEU A 374 4.06 -12.43 -4.71
N LEU A 375 4.57 -12.03 -5.88
CA LEU A 375 5.66 -12.78 -6.55
C LEU A 375 6.93 -12.82 -5.70
N SER A 376 7.22 -11.72 -5.01
CA SER A 376 8.38 -11.61 -4.12
C SER A 376 8.22 -12.51 -2.88
N ILE A 377 7.02 -12.54 -2.28
CA ILE A 377 6.65 -13.50 -1.21
C ILE A 377 6.89 -14.93 -1.69
N SER A 378 6.33 -15.29 -2.84
CA SER A 378 6.44 -16.64 -3.39
C SER A 378 7.89 -17.06 -3.61
N SER A 379 8.71 -16.17 -4.19
CA SER A 379 10.14 -16.44 -4.42
C SER A 379 10.91 -16.65 -3.11
N CYS A 380 10.56 -15.89 -2.07
CA CYS A 380 11.16 -16.02 -0.75
C CYS A 380 10.80 -17.37 -0.11
N LEU A 381 9.52 -17.74 -0.13
CA LEU A 381 9.03 -19.01 0.41
C LEU A 381 9.69 -20.21 -0.28
N GLN A 382 9.83 -20.16 -1.61
CA GLN A 382 10.52 -21.20 -2.37
C GLN A 382 11.99 -21.33 -1.96
N GLN A 383 12.68 -20.20 -1.76
CA GLN A 383 14.08 -20.20 -1.31
C GLN A 383 14.23 -20.80 0.10
N LEU A 384 13.32 -20.47 1.02
CA LEU A 384 13.33 -20.97 2.40
C LEU A 384 13.02 -22.47 2.47
N SER A 385 12.05 -22.93 1.68
CA SER A 385 11.71 -24.34 1.57
C SER A 385 12.89 -25.17 1.04
N GLY A 386 13.53 -24.71 -0.05
CA GLY A 386 14.69 -25.39 -0.64
C GLY A 386 15.91 -25.46 0.28
N ARG A 387 16.09 -24.46 1.16
CA ARG A 387 17.20 -24.41 2.13
C ARG A 387 16.94 -25.17 3.43
N LYS A 388 15.73 -25.71 3.65
CA LYS A 388 15.29 -26.27 4.95
C LYS A 388 15.53 -25.30 6.11
N ASP A 389 15.16 -24.04 5.90
CA ASP A 389 15.36 -22.99 6.90
C ASP A 389 14.65 -23.30 8.22
N ALA A 390 15.37 -23.17 9.35
CA ALA A 390 14.84 -23.53 10.67
C ALA A 390 13.65 -22.66 11.09
N ALA A 391 13.68 -21.34 10.85
CA ALA A 391 12.58 -20.44 11.21
C ALA A 391 11.32 -20.78 10.42
N TYR A 392 11.48 -21.08 9.13
CA TYR A 392 10.37 -21.50 8.27
C TYR A 392 9.74 -22.80 8.75
N GLN A 393 10.55 -23.81 9.07
CA GLN A 393 10.05 -25.10 9.55
C GLN A 393 9.42 -25.01 10.95
N ASP A 394 9.99 -24.19 11.83
CA ASP A 394 9.46 -23.98 13.18
C ASP A 394 8.07 -23.34 13.12
N VAL A 395 7.91 -22.25 12.36
CA VAL A 395 6.62 -21.57 12.23
C VAL A 395 5.63 -22.44 11.47
N LYS A 396 6.04 -23.09 10.37
CA LYS A 396 5.15 -23.93 9.57
C LYS A 396 4.48 -25.04 10.38
N ARG A 397 5.15 -25.60 11.40
CA ARG A 397 4.57 -26.63 12.29
C ARG A 397 3.39 -26.15 13.11
N ASP A 398 3.29 -24.85 13.35
CA ASP A 398 2.24 -24.26 14.16
C ASP A 398 0.94 -23.99 13.37
N PHE A 399 0.96 -24.17 12.04
CA PHE A 399 -0.16 -23.84 11.15
C PHE A 399 -0.58 -25.04 10.28
N PRO A 400 -1.88 -25.18 9.95
CA PRO A 400 -2.40 -26.33 9.21
C PRO A 400 -2.25 -26.23 7.67
N PHE A 401 -1.63 -25.17 7.14
CA PHE A 401 -1.50 -24.92 5.70
C PHE A 401 -0.07 -24.43 5.35
N ASP A 402 0.31 -24.49 4.07
CA ASP A 402 1.58 -23.95 3.56
C ASP A 402 1.33 -22.64 2.80
N LEU A 403 2.07 -21.57 3.15
CA LEU A 403 2.03 -20.30 2.43
C LEU A 403 2.40 -20.43 0.95
N SER A 404 3.20 -21.42 0.59
CA SER A 404 3.64 -21.68 -0.78
C SER A 404 2.49 -22.18 -1.67
N ASP A 405 1.50 -22.86 -1.09
CA ASP A 405 0.31 -23.33 -1.79
C ASP A 405 -0.67 -22.19 -2.04
N ILE A 406 -0.78 -21.26 -1.07
CA ILE A 406 -1.60 -20.05 -1.17
C ILE A 406 -1.00 -19.07 -2.17
N PHE A 407 0.27 -18.68 -1.98
CA PHE A 407 0.98 -17.75 -2.85
C PHE A 407 1.66 -18.45 -4.03
N ASN A 408 0.93 -19.33 -4.70
CA ASN A 408 1.40 -19.97 -5.93
C ASN A 408 1.37 -18.94 -7.09
N PRO A 409 2.52 -18.60 -7.67
CA PRO A 409 2.61 -17.48 -8.61
C PRO A 409 2.04 -17.84 -9.99
N VAL A 410 1.98 -19.13 -10.33
CA VAL A 410 1.36 -19.62 -11.58
C VAL A 410 -0.16 -19.53 -11.46
N TYR A 411 -0.72 -19.97 -10.33
CA TYR A 411 -2.16 -19.88 -10.06
C TYR A 411 -2.62 -18.43 -9.91
N LEU A 412 -1.85 -17.59 -9.21
CA LEU A 412 -2.11 -16.15 -9.12
C LEU A 412 -2.19 -15.50 -10.50
N PHE A 413 -1.28 -15.83 -11.41
CA PHE A 413 -1.31 -15.29 -12.76
C PHE A 413 -2.53 -15.76 -13.55
N HIS A 414 -2.91 -17.03 -13.41
CA HIS A 414 -4.13 -17.56 -14.01
C HIS A 414 -5.40 -16.87 -13.49
N LEU A 415 -5.48 -16.66 -12.17
CA LEU A 415 -6.54 -15.90 -11.52
C LEU A 415 -6.59 -14.47 -12.01
N PHE A 416 -5.44 -13.80 -12.13
CA PHE A 416 -5.34 -12.47 -12.72
C PHE A 416 -5.93 -12.40 -14.13
N LEU A 417 -5.55 -13.34 -15.00
CA LEU A 417 -6.14 -13.44 -16.34
C LEU A 417 -7.65 -13.70 -16.29
N SER A 418 -8.12 -14.49 -15.33
CA SER A 418 -9.55 -14.76 -15.14
C SER A 418 -10.35 -13.53 -14.69
N GLU A 419 -9.80 -12.73 -13.77
CA GLU A 419 -10.45 -11.52 -13.26
C GLU A 419 -10.56 -10.40 -14.31
N ILE A 420 -9.61 -10.33 -15.25
CA ILE A 420 -9.72 -9.48 -16.44
C ILE A 420 -10.50 -10.16 -17.59
N HIS A 421 -11.17 -11.28 -17.30
CA HIS A 421 -11.98 -12.05 -18.25
C HIS A 421 -11.23 -12.55 -19.49
N TYR A 422 -9.93 -12.79 -19.36
CA TYR A 422 -9.05 -13.18 -20.46
C TYR A 422 -9.05 -12.18 -21.62
N ASP A 423 -9.39 -10.92 -21.35
CA ASP A 423 -9.39 -9.86 -22.35
C ASP A 423 -7.98 -9.27 -22.52
N HIS A 424 -7.32 -9.64 -23.63
CA HIS A 424 -5.99 -9.14 -23.96
C HIS A 424 -5.97 -7.62 -24.20
N GLN A 425 -7.10 -6.97 -24.49
CA GLN A 425 -7.16 -5.51 -24.67
C GLN A 425 -6.96 -4.80 -23.33
N VAL A 426 -7.50 -5.35 -22.25
CA VAL A 426 -7.28 -4.82 -20.89
C VAL A 426 -5.80 -4.92 -20.49
N LEU A 427 -5.13 -6.05 -20.79
CA LEU A 427 -3.68 -6.17 -20.59
C LEU A 427 -2.89 -5.18 -21.42
N LEU A 428 -3.31 -4.96 -22.66
CA LEU A 428 -2.66 -4.02 -23.55
C LEU A 428 -2.79 -2.60 -23.02
N ASP A 429 -3.98 -2.21 -22.54
CA ASP A 429 -4.24 -0.91 -21.92
C ASP A 429 -3.34 -0.68 -20.70
N TYR A 430 -3.16 -1.70 -19.86
CA TYR A 430 -2.19 -1.61 -18.75
C TYR A 430 -0.75 -1.44 -19.23
N LEU A 431 -0.33 -2.17 -20.26
CA LEU A 431 1.04 -2.08 -20.78
C LEU A 431 1.33 -0.72 -21.45
N ILE A 432 0.34 -0.12 -22.11
CA ILE A 432 0.54 1.19 -22.76
C ILE A 432 0.35 2.38 -21.80
N SER A 433 -0.17 2.12 -20.59
CA SER A 433 -0.38 3.14 -19.57
C SER A 433 0.93 3.78 -19.14
N LYS A 434 0.91 5.10 -18.97
CA LYS A 434 2.05 5.88 -18.49
C LYS A 434 2.42 5.51 -17.05
N ASP A 435 1.41 5.28 -16.22
CA ASP A 435 1.60 5.13 -14.77
C ASP A 435 1.82 3.65 -14.38
N THR A 436 1.18 2.70 -15.07
CA THR A 436 1.21 1.27 -14.72
C THR A 436 1.98 0.39 -15.70
N GLY A 437 2.36 0.91 -16.88
CA GLY A 437 2.97 0.12 -17.96
C GLY A 437 4.28 -0.57 -17.56
N ILE A 438 5.15 0.12 -16.83
CA ILE A 438 6.44 -0.44 -16.37
C ILE A 438 6.21 -1.57 -15.36
N SER A 439 5.39 -1.34 -14.32
CA SER A 439 5.06 -2.37 -13.32
C SER A 439 4.31 -3.56 -13.93
N CYS A 440 3.40 -3.31 -14.87
CA CYS A 440 2.72 -4.36 -15.64
C CYS A 440 3.71 -5.20 -16.46
N ALA A 441 4.62 -4.57 -17.21
CA ALA A 441 5.65 -5.28 -17.98
C ALA A 441 6.56 -6.11 -17.07
N LYS A 442 6.98 -5.54 -15.93
CA LYS A 442 7.80 -6.22 -14.92
C LYS A 442 7.08 -7.45 -14.37
N TYR A 443 5.80 -7.33 -14.06
CA TYR A 443 4.96 -8.45 -13.61
C TYR A 443 4.83 -9.53 -14.67
N LEU A 444 4.43 -9.18 -15.90
CA LEU A 444 4.29 -10.13 -17.00
C LEU A 444 5.60 -10.87 -17.30
N LEU A 445 6.73 -10.17 -17.33
CA LEU A 445 8.03 -10.79 -17.58
C LEU A 445 8.39 -11.83 -16.52
N ARG A 446 8.15 -11.54 -15.24
CA ARG A 446 8.38 -12.47 -14.13
C ARG A 446 7.43 -13.67 -14.21
N CYS A 447 6.14 -13.44 -14.46
CA CYS A 447 5.15 -14.51 -14.63
C CYS A 447 5.49 -15.41 -15.82
N MET A 448 5.82 -14.86 -16.98
CA MET A 448 6.20 -15.64 -18.16
C MET A 448 7.42 -16.51 -17.89
N HIS A 449 8.39 -16.03 -17.13
CA HIS A 449 9.54 -16.84 -16.72
C HIS A 449 9.12 -18.03 -15.85
N LEU A 450 8.27 -17.79 -14.83
CA LEU A 450 7.80 -18.82 -13.90
C LEU A 450 6.93 -19.87 -14.60
N ILE A 451 5.98 -19.44 -15.43
CA ILE A 451 5.09 -20.33 -16.19
C ILE A 451 5.86 -21.24 -17.13
N CYS A 452 6.84 -20.69 -17.87
CA CYS A 452 7.68 -21.48 -18.75
C CYS A 452 8.51 -22.55 -18.01
N ASN A 453 8.81 -22.34 -16.72
CA ASN A 453 9.54 -23.31 -15.89
C ASN A 453 8.59 -24.31 -15.21
N SER A 454 7.34 -23.92 -14.97
CA SER A 454 6.31 -24.69 -14.26
C SER A 454 5.10 -24.99 -15.14
N TRP A 455 5.35 -25.38 -16.40
CA TRP A 455 4.33 -25.51 -17.44
C TRP A 455 3.15 -26.40 -17.06
N LYS A 456 3.41 -27.55 -16.43
CA LYS A 456 2.35 -28.48 -16.01
C LYS A 456 1.34 -27.85 -15.05
N LEU A 457 1.80 -27.05 -14.09
CA LEU A 457 0.93 -26.36 -13.13
C LEU A 457 0.03 -25.33 -13.83
N PHE A 458 0.52 -24.72 -14.91
CA PHE A 458 -0.27 -23.79 -15.70
C PHE A 458 -1.35 -24.52 -16.51
N VAL A 459 -1.05 -25.68 -17.10
CA VAL A 459 -2.01 -26.48 -17.86
C VAL A 459 -3.06 -27.15 -16.96
N GLU A 460 -2.66 -27.64 -15.79
CA GLU A 460 -3.53 -28.39 -14.86
C GLU A 460 -4.27 -27.48 -13.86
N PHE A 461 -4.47 -26.20 -14.20
CA PHE A 461 -5.05 -25.19 -13.31
C PHE A 461 -6.44 -25.60 -12.77
N PRO A 462 -6.67 -25.71 -11.43
CA PRO A 462 -7.82 -26.44 -10.88
C PRO A 462 -9.07 -25.59 -10.57
N LEU A 463 -9.41 -24.57 -11.35
CA LEU A 463 -10.53 -23.68 -11.01
C LEU A 463 -11.90 -24.36 -11.21
N SER A 464 -12.67 -24.51 -10.13
CA SER A 464 -14.04 -25.03 -10.13
C SER A 464 -15.05 -23.97 -10.60
N GLY A 465 -16.05 -24.41 -11.36
CA GLY A 465 -16.72 -23.61 -12.39
C GLY A 465 -17.99 -22.82 -12.03
N GLU A 466 -18.21 -22.36 -10.81
CA GLU A 466 -19.45 -21.60 -10.48
C GLU A 466 -19.29 -20.07 -10.41
N PHE A 467 -18.07 -19.52 -10.39
CA PHE A 467 -17.86 -18.07 -10.25
C PHE A 467 -18.15 -17.24 -11.53
N LEU A 468 -18.16 -17.87 -12.71
CA LEU A 468 -18.45 -17.19 -13.98
C LEU A 468 -19.90 -16.69 -14.09
N ASN A 469 -20.82 -17.21 -13.28
CA ASN A 469 -22.24 -16.84 -13.34
C ASN A 469 -22.63 -15.71 -12.38
N GLN A 470 -21.72 -15.23 -11.52
CA GLN A 470 -22.02 -14.16 -10.54
C GLN A 470 -21.21 -12.87 -10.73
N SER A 471 -20.14 -12.87 -11.54
CA SER A 471 -19.36 -11.66 -11.85
C SER A 471 -19.89 -10.84 -13.02
N SER A 472 -21.11 -11.15 -13.52
CA SER A 472 -21.65 -10.52 -14.73
C SER A 472 -22.33 -9.17 -14.47
N CYS A 473 -21.57 -8.08 -14.41
CA CYS A 473 -22.10 -6.74 -14.69
C CYS A 473 -21.29 -6.08 -15.80
N LYS A 474 -21.76 -6.28 -17.04
CA LYS A 474 -21.17 -5.80 -18.30
C LYS A 474 -21.02 -4.26 -18.30
N ARG A 475 -19.80 -3.78 -18.47
CA ARG A 475 -19.49 -2.39 -18.83
C ARG A 475 -19.80 -2.17 -20.32
N ARG A 476 -21.07 -1.93 -20.68
CA ARG A 476 -21.45 -1.33 -21.98
C ARG A 476 -22.65 -0.40 -21.82
N LYS A 477 -22.39 0.91 -21.97
CA LYS A 477 -23.42 1.90 -22.25
C LYS A 477 -24.01 1.61 -23.62
N LEU A 478 -25.28 1.23 -23.66
CA LEU A 478 -26.14 1.42 -24.82
C LEU A 478 -27.37 2.19 -24.38
N LEU A 479 -27.52 3.37 -24.97
CA LEU A 479 -28.73 4.18 -24.96
C LEU A 479 -29.90 3.35 -25.53
N GLY A 480 -31.07 3.35 -24.89
CA GLY A 480 -32.32 2.96 -25.56
C GLY A 480 -33.27 2.07 -24.77
N ASP A 481 -34.29 2.74 -24.22
CA ASP A 481 -35.67 2.32 -23.96
C ASP A 481 -36.01 1.07 -23.14
N GLY A 482 -36.95 1.29 -22.23
CA GLY A 482 -37.34 0.37 -21.17
C GLY A 482 -38.05 -0.89 -21.64
N ILE A 483 -38.03 -1.89 -20.77
CA ILE A 483 -39.15 -2.77 -20.44
C ILE A 483 -38.90 -3.30 -19.02
N GLN A 484 -39.94 -3.18 -18.21
CA GLN A 484 -40.03 -3.58 -16.82
C GLN A 484 -40.25 -5.09 -16.72
N PHE A 485 -39.41 -5.81 -15.97
CA PHE A 485 -39.73 -7.18 -15.53
C PHE A 485 -39.63 -7.25 -14.01
N VAL A 486 -40.82 -7.40 -13.41
CA VAL A 486 -41.05 -7.84 -12.04
C VAL A 486 -40.72 -9.33 -11.96
N ALA A 487 -39.88 -9.72 -11.00
CA ALA A 487 -39.90 -11.08 -10.46
C ALA A 487 -39.47 -11.04 -9.00
N ASP A 488 -40.47 -11.15 -8.13
CA ASP A 488 -40.36 -11.49 -6.72
C ASP A 488 -39.41 -12.66 -6.49
N ARG A 489 -38.42 -12.45 -5.61
CA ARG A 489 -38.00 -13.50 -4.68
C ARG A 489 -37.33 -12.89 -3.45
N THR A 490 -38.14 -12.61 -2.45
CA THR A 490 -37.73 -12.33 -1.07
C THR A 490 -36.88 -13.48 -0.55
N PHE A 491 -35.69 -13.19 0.00
CA PHE A 491 -35.02 -14.09 0.94
C PHE A 491 -34.75 -13.33 2.24
N SER A 492 -35.27 -13.93 3.31
CA SER A 492 -35.36 -13.42 4.66
C SER A 492 -34.19 -13.84 5.54
N SER A 493 -33.96 -12.98 6.53
CA SER A 493 -33.41 -13.16 7.87
C SER A 493 -31.89 -13.22 8.08
N VAL A 494 -31.47 -12.16 8.76
CA VAL A 494 -30.30 -11.99 9.63
C VAL A 494 -30.17 -13.15 10.61
N ASP A 495 -29.00 -13.79 10.63
CA ASP A 495 -28.53 -14.53 11.80
C ASP A 495 -27.57 -13.66 12.62
N LYS A 496 -27.95 -13.50 13.89
CA LYS A 496 -27.17 -12.82 14.92
C LYS A 496 -26.14 -13.79 15.46
N ASN A 497 -24.94 -13.77 14.90
CA ASN A 497 -23.68 -14.14 15.56
C ASN A 497 -22.53 -13.75 14.62
N GLY A 498 -21.61 -12.93 15.10
CA GLY A 498 -20.50 -12.38 14.31
C GLY A 498 -19.42 -13.41 13.97
N SER A 499 -19.75 -14.38 13.10
CA SER A 499 -18.77 -15.29 12.50
C SER A 499 -18.52 -14.92 11.04
N ILE A 500 -17.24 -14.67 10.73
CA ILE A 500 -16.70 -14.44 9.39
C ILE A 500 -16.77 -15.76 8.62
N LEU A 501 -17.52 -15.79 7.51
CA LEU A 501 -17.65 -16.97 6.67
C LEU A 501 -17.41 -16.58 5.21
N LEU A 502 -16.30 -17.06 4.63
CA LEU A 502 -16.25 -17.31 3.19
C LEU A 502 -17.37 -18.32 2.93
N HIS A 503 -18.47 -17.90 2.30
CA HIS A 503 -19.60 -18.76 1.99
C HIS A 503 -19.17 -19.88 1.02
N ILE A 504 -18.62 -20.97 1.56
CA ILE A 504 -18.49 -22.24 0.83
C ILE A 504 -19.91 -22.79 0.76
N LYS A 505 -20.58 -22.60 -0.38
CA LYS A 505 -21.80 -23.36 -0.67
C LYS A 505 -21.39 -24.82 -0.82
N ASN A 506 -22.08 -25.74 -0.13
CA ASN A 506 -21.88 -27.17 -0.30
C ASN A 506 -22.03 -27.55 -1.78
N PHE A 507 -20.92 -27.91 -2.42
CA PHE A 507 -20.86 -28.27 -3.83
C PHE A 507 -21.31 -29.72 -4.04
N LYS A 508 -22.01 -29.95 -5.15
CA LYS A 508 -22.26 -31.31 -5.66
C LYS A 508 -20.94 -31.87 -6.17
N GLU A 509 -20.67 -33.15 -5.90
CA GLU A 509 -19.53 -33.87 -6.45
C GLU A 509 -19.58 -33.84 -7.99
N ASP A 510 -18.79 -32.96 -8.62
CA ASP A 510 -18.52 -32.99 -10.05
C ASP A 510 -17.67 -34.23 -10.37
N SER A 511 -17.92 -34.90 -11.49
CA SER A 511 -17.14 -36.09 -11.86
C SER A 511 -15.70 -35.74 -12.22
N GLU A 512 -14.74 -36.63 -11.98
CA GLU A 512 -13.31 -36.42 -12.29
C GLU A 512 -13.05 -36.09 -13.77
N TYR A 513 -13.93 -36.53 -14.67
CA TYR A 513 -13.88 -36.21 -16.10
C TYR A 513 -14.29 -34.75 -16.40
N ASP A 514 -15.28 -34.21 -15.68
CA ASP A 514 -15.75 -32.84 -15.87
C ASP A 514 -14.72 -31.81 -15.38
N LEU A 515 -14.04 -32.12 -14.27
CA LEU A 515 -12.94 -31.28 -13.73
C LEU A 515 -11.77 -31.17 -14.72
N LYS A 516 -11.31 -32.30 -15.28
CA LYS A 516 -10.22 -32.29 -16.27
C LYS A 516 -10.59 -31.48 -17.52
N HIS A 517 -11.85 -31.56 -17.97
CA HIS A 517 -12.29 -30.80 -19.14
C HIS A 517 -12.36 -29.29 -18.86
N ARG A 518 -12.82 -28.86 -17.67
CA ARG A 518 -12.86 -27.44 -17.28
C ARG A 518 -11.46 -26.83 -17.16
N ASN A 519 -10.50 -27.56 -16.57
CA ASN A 519 -9.12 -27.08 -16.42
C ASN A 519 -8.48 -26.81 -17.79
N ILE A 520 -8.70 -27.71 -18.76
CA ILE A 520 -8.21 -27.55 -20.14
C ILE A 520 -8.86 -26.34 -20.83
N GLU A 521 -10.14 -26.06 -20.57
CA GLU A 521 -10.83 -24.91 -21.16
C GLU A 521 -10.26 -23.57 -20.66
N GLN A 522 -9.92 -23.48 -19.38
CA GLN A 522 -9.33 -22.27 -18.79
C GLN A 522 -7.92 -22.03 -19.27
N PHE A 523 -7.11 -23.09 -19.36
CA PHE A 523 -5.81 -23.03 -20.03
C PHE A 523 -5.95 -22.50 -21.46
N LYS A 524 -6.93 -22.97 -22.24
CA LYS A 524 -7.17 -22.49 -23.60
C LYS A 524 -7.47 -21.00 -23.65
N LYS A 525 -8.37 -20.50 -22.79
CA LYS A 525 -8.69 -19.06 -22.69
C LYS A 525 -7.46 -18.23 -22.33
N ALA A 526 -6.67 -18.67 -21.36
CA ALA A 526 -5.43 -18.00 -20.98
C ALA A 526 -4.41 -17.97 -22.11
N ALA A 527 -4.22 -19.09 -22.81
CA ALA A 527 -3.30 -19.18 -23.94
C ALA A 527 -3.74 -18.29 -25.10
N GLU A 528 -5.03 -18.32 -25.48
CA GLU A 528 -5.59 -17.45 -26.53
C GLU A 528 -5.41 -15.96 -26.21
N CYS A 529 -5.65 -15.57 -24.96
CA CYS A 529 -5.41 -14.21 -24.47
C CYS A 529 -3.95 -13.78 -24.68
N LEU A 530 -2.98 -14.59 -24.23
CA LEU A 530 -1.56 -14.26 -24.33
C LEU A 530 -1.03 -14.28 -25.77
N LEU A 531 -1.54 -15.17 -26.63
CA LEU A 531 -1.21 -15.19 -28.05
C LEU A 531 -1.76 -13.96 -28.76
N SER A 532 -2.99 -13.54 -28.45
CA SER A 532 -3.59 -12.31 -28.97
C SER A 532 -2.84 -11.06 -28.50
N LEU A 533 -2.38 -11.06 -27.25
CA LEU A 533 -1.51 -10.02 -26.69
C LEU A 533 -0.18 -9.94 -27.45
N ASN A 534 0.49 -11.08 -27.69
CA ASN A 534 1.74 -11.14 -28.44
C ASN A 534 1.61 -10.51 -29.83
N ASN A 535 0.53 -10.84 -30.55
CA ASN A 535 0.25 -10.26 -31.86
C ASN A 535 0.01 -8.74 -31.78
N SER A 536 -0.74 -8.29 -30.77
CA SER A 536 -1.07 -6.87 -30.58
C SER A 536 0.18 -6.03 -30.25
N ILE A 537 1.01 -6.50 -29.33
CA ILE A 537 2.29 -5.85 -28.97
C ILE A 537 3.21 -5.85 -30.20
N GLY A 538 3.32 -6.97 -30.92
CA GLY A 538 4.14 -7.06 -32.13
C GLY A 538 3.72 -6.05 -33.21
N ASN A 539 2.42 -5.93 -33.46
CA ASN A 539 1.86 -4.97 -34.41
C ASN A 539 2.12 -3.51 -34.01
N LEU A 540 1.97 -3.17 -32.72
CA LEU A 540 2.26 -1.83 -32.22
C LEU A 540 3.75 -1.51 -32.28
N HIS A 541 4.61 -2.48 -31.96
CA HIS A 541 6.05 -2.32 -32.03
C HIS A 541 6.54 -2.08 -33.46
N GLN A 542 6.04 -2.86 -34.43
CA GLN A 542 6.33 -2.65 -35.86
C GLN A 542 5.92 -1.27 -36.37
N LYS A 543 4.85 -0.69 -35.80
CA LYS A 543 4.37 0.66 -36.11
C LYS A 543 5.01 1.75 -35.27
N SER A 544 5.96 1.41 -34.38
CA SER A 544 6.59 2.34 -33.43
C SER A 544 5.59 3.09 -32.53
N LEU A 545 4.48 2.43 -32.17
CA LEU A 545 3.41 2.97 -31.33
C LEU A 545 3.45 2.48 -29.88
N PHE A 546 4.35 1.55 -29.56
CA PHE A 546 4.48 1.00 -28.21
C PHE A 546 5.41 1.89 -27.36
N PRO A 547 5.07 2.22 -26.09
CA PRO A 547 5.73 3.29 -25.35
C PRO A 547 7.18 3.01 -24.91
N TYR A 548 7.61 1.76 -24.89
CA TYR A 548 8.98 1.35 -24.54
C TYR A 548 9.42 0.16 -25.41
N ASN A 549 10.65 -0.37 -25.24
CA ASN A 549 11.11 -1.53 -26.02
C ASN A 549 10.44 -2.83 -25.51
N PRO A 550 9.57 -3.50 -26.30
CA PRO A 550 8.89 -4.73 -25.89
C PRO A 550 9.63 -6.01 -26.30
N GLU A 551 10.83 -5.95 -26.89
CA GLU A 551 11.54 -7.11 -27.46
C GLU A 551 11.72 -8.27 -26.47
N VAL A 552 12.07 -7.95 -25.22
CA VAL A 552 12.25 -8.96 -24.17
C VAL A 552 10.92 -9.67 -23.87
N LEU A 553 9.83 -8.91 -23.79
CA LEU A 553 8.49 -9.45 -23.55
C LEU A 553 8.02 -10.31 -24.73
N LEU A 554 8.18 -9.82 -25.97
CA LEU A 554 7.86 -10.57 -27.19
C LEU A 554 8.68 -11.87 -27.30
N ARG A 555 9.94 -11.87 -26.88
CA ARG A 555 10.77 -13.09 -26.85
C ARG A 555 10.21 -14.12 -25.85
N ARG A 556 9.76 -13.67 -24.67
CA ARG A 556 9.16 -14.56 -23.66
C ARG A 556 7.80 -15.11 -24.12
N LEU A 557 6.97 -14.28 -24.74
CA LEU A 557 5.68 -14.69 -25.29
C LEU A 557 5.83 -15.67 -26.47
N ARG A 558 6.85 -15.51 -27.32
CA ARG A 558 7.18 -16.51 -28.35
C ARG A 558 7.55 -17.88 -27.76
N ARG A 559 8.36 -17.90 -26.70
CA ARG A 559 8.66 -19.16 -26.00
C ARG A 559 7.40 -19.78 -25.40
N PHE A 560 6.49 -18.97 -24.86
CA PHE A 560 5.19 -19.45 -24.39
C PHE A 560 4.36 -20.07 -25.54
N GLN A 561 4.32 -19.41 -26.70
CA GLN A 561 3.65 -19.93 -27.90
C GLN A 561 4.23 -21.27 -28.36
N GLU A 562 5.55 -21.44 -28.34
CA GLU A 562 6.21 -22.72 -28.67
C GLU A 562 5.74 -23.85 -27.75
N LEU A 563 5.59 -23.58 -26.45
CA LEU A 563 5.08 -24.55 -25.47
C LEU A 563 3.60 -24.88 -25.72
N CYS A 564 2.77 -23.89 -26.04
CA CYS A 564 1.38 -24.11 -26.43
C CYS A 564 1.26 -25.08 -27.63
N CYS A 565 2.10 -24.92 -28.65
CA CYS A 565 2.09 -25.79 -29.84
C CYS A 565 2.52 -27.24 -29.55
N GLN A 566 3.24 -27.49 -28.44
CA GLN A 566 3.67 -28.82 -28.02
C GLN A 566 2.62 -29.51 -27.13
N GLU A 567 1.64 -28.76 -26.62
CA GLU A 567 0.66 -29.27 -25.66
C GLU A 567 -0.47 -30.05 -26.35
N LYS A 568 -0.78 -31.25 -25.83
CA LYS A 568 -1.77 -32.13 -26.45
C LYS A 568 -3.18 -31.58 -26.22
N GLY A 569 -3.93 -31.33 -27.29
CA GLY A 569 -5.31 -30.83 -27.23
C GLY A 569 -5.44 -29.30 -27.38
N PHE A 570 -4.32 -28.58 -27.57
CA PHE A 570 -4.31 -27.18 -27.98
C PHE A 570 -4.14 -27.08 -29.50
N GLU A 571 -5.26 -27.09 -30.24
CA GLU A 571 -5.28 -26.73 -31.66
C GLU A 571 -5.37 -25.20 -31.81
N GLY A 572 -4.40 -24.47 -31.21
CA GLY A 572 -4.24 -23.06 -31.50
C GLY A 572 -3.87 -22.91 -32.98
N GLN A 573 -4.59 -22.04 -33.70
CA GLN A 573 -4.40 -21.77 -35.12
C GLN A 573 -2.91 -21.73 -35.47
N LYS A 574 -2.49 -22.63 -36.38
CA LYS A 574 -1.25 -22.44 -37.14
C LYS A 574 -1.39 -21.12 -37.87
N VAL A 575 -0.79 -20.06 -37.34
CA VAL A 575 -0.66 -18.79 -38.04
C VAL A 575 0.48 -18.96 -39.04
N GLU A 576 0.13 -19.00 -40.32
CA GLU A 576 1.04 -18.70 -41.43
C GLU A 576 1.50 -17.24 -41.41
#